data_AF-A0A564G018-F1
#
_entry.id   AF-A0A564G018-F1
#
_cell.length_a   1.000
_cell.length_b   1.000
_cell.length_c   1.000
_cell.angle_alpha   90.00
_cell.angle_beta   90.00
_cell.angle_gamma   90.00
#
_symmetry.space_group_name_H-M   'P 1'
#
loop_
_entity.id
_entity.type
_entity.pdbx_description
1 polymer ?
#
loop_
_entity_poly.entity_id
_entity_poly.type
_entity_poly.pdbx_seq_one_letter_code
_entity_poly.pdbx_strand_id
1 'polypeptide(L)'
;MGTPHFASPMRPRRRMEAPDAARMEDLVARARTHDALAGNLAGKASRLDPTGSLPALRPLRWMVREHRIKALLLRGQAACIGAGILPKAPD
;
A
#
# COMPACT_ATOMS: atom_id res chain seq x y z
N MET A 1 -11.32 -4.71 47.83
CA MET A 1 -11.26 -4.32 46.41
C MET A 1 -9.86 -4.64 45.88
N GLY A 2 -9.72 -5.69 45.08
CA GLY A 2 -8.42 -6.14 44.57
C GLY A 2 -8.17 -5.58 43.17
N THR A 3 -7.02 -4.94 42.97
CA THR A 3 -6.56 -4.52 41.64
C THR A 3 -5.90 -5.71 40.94
N PRO A 4 -6.33 -6.15 39.75
CA PRO A 4 -5.59 -7.17 39.02
C PRO A 4 -4.36 -6.52 38.39
N HIS A 5 -3.19 -6.92 38.88
CA HIS A 5 -1.90 -6.55 38.29
C HIS A 5 -1.65 -7.46 37.09
N PHE A 6 -1.86 -6.95 35.88
CA PHE A 6 -1.44 -7.68 34.67
C PHE A 6 0.06 -7.50 34.48
N ALA A 7 0.80 -8.60 34.61
CA ALA A 7 2.21 -8.66 34.24
C ALA A 7 2.34 -8.46 32.73
N SER A 8 2.98 -7.37 32.31
CA SER A 8 3.39 -7.17 30.92
C SER A 8 4.44 -8.23 30.58
N PRO A 9 4.19 -9.14 29.61
CA PRO A 9 5.24 -10.05 29.17
C PRO A 9 6.26 -9.24 28.38
N MET A 10 7.47 -9.11 28.94
CA MET A 10 8.64 -8.69 28.18
C MET A 10 8.74 -9.58 26.93
N ARG A 11 8.44 -9.01 25.76
CA ARG A 11 8.67 -9.71 24.50
C ARG A 11 10.19 -9.77 24.27
N PRO A 12 10.74 -10.94 23.90
CA PRO A 12 12.13 -11.02 23.52
C PRO A 12 12.32 -10.14 22.29
N ARG A 13 13.29 -9.22 22.39
CA ARG A 13 13.74 -8.35 21.31
C ARG A 13 14.39 -9.24 20.25
N ARG A 14 13.58 -9.84 19.37
CA ARG A 14 14.07 -10.66 18.27
C ARG A 14 14.77 -9.73 17.30
N ARG A 15 16.10 -9.77 17.26
CA ARG A 15 16.89 -9.17 16.17
C ARG A 15 16.39 -9.83 14.88
N MET A 16 15.75 -9.03 14.03
CA MET A 16 15.15 -9.47 12.79
C MET A 16 16.16 -9.21 11.68
N GLU A 17 16.95 -10.22 11.32
CA GLU A 17 17.83 -10.18 10.15
C GLU A 17 17.03 -10.61 8.91
N ALA A 18 16.62 -9.62 8.12
CA ALA A 18 16.62 -9.54 6.64
C ALA A 18 15.80 -10.48 5.70
N PRO A 19 14.57 -10.92 6.00
CA PRO A 19 13.59 -11.28 4.93
C PRO A 19 12.56 -10.17 4.68
N ASP A 20 12.24 -9.37 5.70
CA ASP A 20 11.17 -8.37 5.64
C ASP A 20 11.58 -7.09 4.92
N ALA A 21 12.88 -6.75 4.93
CA ALA A 21 13.41 -5.59 4.22
C ALA A 21 13.30 -5.76 2.70
N ALA A 22 13.74 -6.89 2.16
CA ALA A 22 13.62 -7.20 0.73
C ALA A 22 12.15 -7.24 0.27
N ARG A 23 11.26 -7.79 1.10
CA ARG A 23 9.81 -7.80 0.85
C ARG A 23 9.20 -6.39 0.87
N MET A 24 9.63 -5.55 1.80
CA MET A 24 9.19 -4.14 1.87
C MET A 24 9.64 -3.37 0.63
N GLU A 25 10.89 -3.53 0.22
CA GLU A 25 11.44 -2.87 -0.97
C GLU A 25 10.71 -3.28 -2.25
N ASP A 26 10.36 -4.56 -2.40
CA ASP A 26 9.53 -5.04 -3.52
C ASP A 26 8.15 -4.36 -3.53
N LEU A 27 7.47 -4.29 -2.37
CA LEU A 27 6.16 -3.63 -2.28
C LEU A 27 6.23 -2.14 -2.64
N VAL A 28 7.29 -1.44 -2.21
CA VAL A 28 7.52 -0.04 -2.57
C VAL A 28 7.81 0.09 -4.07
N ALA A 29 8.61 -0.79 -4.66
CA ALA A 29 8.89 -0.79 -6.08
C ALA A 29 7.61 -1.00 -6.90
N ARG A 30 6.79 -1.99 -6.52
CA ARG A 30 5.49 -2.26 -7.15
C ARG A 30 4.51 -1.09 -7.01
N ALA A 31 4.50 -0.43 -5.85
CA ALA A 31 3.69 0.76 -5.64
C ALA A 31 4.07 1.90 -6.61
N ARG A 32 5.39 2.13 -6.82
CA ARG A 32 5.89 3.13 -7.79
C ARG A 32 5.45 2.80 -9.21
N THR A 33 5.50 1.52 -9.60
CA THR A 33 5.03 1.09 -10.93
C THR A 33 3.54 1.40 -11.13
N HIS A 34 2.70 1.13 -10.13
CA HIS A 34 1.28 1.47 -10.22
C HIS A 34 1.02 2.98 -10.28
N ASP A 35 1.76 3.79 -9.53
CA ASP A 35 1.65 5.24 -9.61
C ASP A 35 2.10 5.78 -10.98
N ALA A 36 3.18 5.26 -11.54
CA ALA A 36 3.64 5.62 -12.88
C ALA A 36 2.60 5.27 -13.94
N LEU A 37 1.99 4.08 -13.85
CA LEU A 37 0.88 3.68 -14.73
C LEU A 37 -0.32 4.62 -14.58
N ALA A 38 -0.73 4.93 -13.35
CA ALA A 38 -1.82 5.87 -13.10
C ALA A 38 -1.54 7.26 -13.69
N GLY A 39 -0.31 7.76 -13.53
CA GLY A 39 0.13 9.04 -14.11
C GLY A 39 0.08 9.04 -15.64
N ASN A 40 0.60 7.98 -16.27
CA ASN A 40 0.57 7.83 -17.73
C ASN A 40 -0.85 7.74 -18.28
N LEU A 41 -1.73 6.95 -17.64
CA LEU A 41 -3.14 6.83 -18.04
C LEU A 41 -3.89 8.15 -17.84
N ALA A 42 -3.64 8.86 -16.74
CA ALA A 42 -4.24 10.17 -16.49
C ALA A 42 -3.78 11.21 -17.51
N GLY A 43 -2.49 11.23 -17.85
CA GLY A 43 -1.94 12.11 -18.87
C GLY A 43 -2.54 11.84 -20.26
N LYS A 44 -2.69 10.57 -20.63
CA LYS A 44 -3.38 10.19 -21.87
C LYS A 44 -4.86 10.60 -21.86
N ALA A 45 -5.56 10.36 -20.75
CA ALA A 45 -6.96 10.78 -20.59
C ALA A 45 -7.12 12.30 -20.75
N SER A 46 -6.23 13.08 -20.14
CA SER A 46 -6.26 14.55 -20.21
C SER A 46 -5.95 15.09 -21.61
N ARG A 47 -5.12 14.39 -22.40
CA ARG A 47 -4.85 14.76 -23.80
C ARG A 47 -6.03 14.46 -24.71
N LEU A 48 -6.77 13.38 -24.43
CA LEU A 48 -7.96 12.99 -25.20
C LEU A 48 -9.21 13.80 -24.83
N ASP A 49 -9.34 14.16 -23.55
CA ASP A 49 -10.48 14.90 -22.99
C ASP A 49 -10.02 15.88 -21.91
N PRO A 50 -9.55 17.06 -22.33
CA PRO A 50 -9.11 18.10 -21.41
C PRO A 50 -10.24 18.60 -20.50
N THR A 51 -11.49 18.59 -20.97
CA THR A 51 -12.66 19.15 -20.27
C THR A 51 -13.21 18.21 -19.21
N GLY A 52 -12.85 16.93 -19.23
CA GLY A 52 -13.32 16.01 -18.20
C GLY A 52 -14.64 15.32 -18.50
N SER A 53 -15.26 15.62 -19.64
CA SER A 53 -16.70 15.46 -19.86
C SER A 53 -17.06 14.23 -20.69
N LEU A 54 -16.10 13.59 -21.38
CA LEU A 54 -16.40 12.46 -22.26
C LEU A 54 -16.72 11.19 -21.44
N PRO A 55 -17.97 10.68 -21.50
CA PRO A 55 -18.34 9.49 -20.77
C PRO A 55 -17.61 8.24 -21.28
N ALA A 56 -17.20 8.23 -22.55
CA ALA A 56 -16.41 7.15 -23.15
C ALA A 56 -15.06 6.93 -22.46
N LEU A 57 -14.51 7.94 -21.78
CA LEU A 57 -13.24 7.82 -21.04
C LEU A 57 -13.43 7.47 -19.56
N ARG A 58 -14.67 7.23 -19.09
CA ARG A 58 -14.92 6.76 -17.72
C ARG A 58 -14.14 5.49 -17.36
N PRO A 59 -14.03 4.45 -18.23
CA PRO A 59 -13.24 3.27 -17.92
C PRO A 59 -11.76 3.61 -17.67
N LEU A 60 -11.18 4.49 -18.48
CA LEU A 60 -9.80 4.93 -18.34
C LEU A 60 -9.57 5.68 -17.01
N ARG A 61 -10.50 6.57 -16.62
CA ARG A 61 -10.46 7.28 -15.33
C ARG A 61 -10.61 6.31 -14.16
N TRP A 62 -11.43 5.27 -14.32
CA TRP A 62 -11.59 4.23 -13.31
C TRP A 62 -10.30 3.42 -13.12
N MET A 63 -9.63 3.03 -14.20
CA MET A 63 -8.32 2.38 -14.15
C MET A 63 -7.25 3.24 -13.47
N VAL A 64 -7.22 4.55 -13.75
CA VAL A 64 -6.34 5.50 -13.03
C VAL A 64 -6.59 5.42 -11.52
N ARG A 65 -7.86 5.47 -11.11
CA ARG A 65 -8.24 5.39 -9.69
C ARG A 65 -7.82 4.05 -9.09
N GLU A 66 -8.06 2.95 -9.77
CA GLU A 66 -7.64 1.62 -9.29
C GLU A 66 -6.12 1.54 -9.05
N HIS A 67 -5.33 2.00 -10.01
CA HIS A 67 -3.88 1.95 -9.87
C HIS A 67 -3.38 2.81 -8.71
N ARG A 68 -3.97 3.99 -8.49
CA ARG A 68 -3.68 4.82 -7.30
C ARG A 68 -4.04 4.11 -6.00
N ILE A 69 -5.20 3.46 -5.94
CA ILE A 69 -5.61 2.69 -4.76
C ILE A 69 -4.63 1.53 -4.51
N LYS A 70 -4.26 0.77 -5.55
CA LYS A 70 -3.28 -0.32 -5.46
C LYS A 70 -1.92 0.19 -4.96
N ALA A 71 -1.42 1.31 -5.49
CA ALA A 71 -0.18 1.92 -5.02
C ALA A 71 -0.24 2.34 -3.54
N LEU A 72 -1.37 2.93 -3.09
CA LEU A 72 -1.59 3.29 -1.70
C LEU A 72 -1.62 2.06 -0.79
N LEU A 73 -2.33 1.01 -1.18
CA LEU A 73 -2.40 -0.25 -0.41
C LEU A 73 -1.04 -0.91 -0.27
N LEU A 74 -0.25 -0.96 -1.36
CA LEU A 74 1.10 -1.53 -1.34
C LEU A 74 2.05 -0.73 -0.44
N ARG A 75 1.96 0.61 -0.45
CA ARG A 75 2.71 1.46 0.50
C ARG A 75 2.27 1.23 1.94
N GLY A 76 0.97 1.12 2.19
CA GLY A 76 0.43 0.81 3.51
C GLY A 76 0.95 -0.54 4.02
N GLN A 77 0.95 -1.56 3.16
CA GLN A 77 1.50 -2.86 3.49
C GLN A 77 3.01 -2.80 3.78
N ALA A 78 3.77 -2.08 2.96
CA ALA A 78 5.20 -1.84 3.21
C ALA A 78 5.44 -1.13 4.55
N ALA A 79 4.62 -0.12 4.88
CA ALA A 79 4.70 0.60 6.15
C ALA A 79 4.38 -0.30 7.35
N CYS A 80 3.39 -1.18 7.24
CA CYS A 80 3.06 -2.16 8.29
C CYS A 80 4.23 -3.14 8.53
N ILE A 81 4.88 -3.63 7.47
CA ILE A 81 6.07 -4.48 7.58
C ILE A 81 7.23 -3.71 8.25
N GLY A 82 7.50 -2.48 7.81
CA GLY A 82 8.53 -1.64 8.41
C GLY A 82 8.28 -1.30 9.89
N ALA A 83 7.02 -1.24 10.32
CA ALA A 83 6.63 -1.05 11.71
C ALA A 83 6.60 -2.35 12.54
N GLY A 84 6.87 -3.52 11.94
CA GLY A 84 6.76 -4.82 12.60
C GLY A 84 5.33 -5.25 12.90
N ILE A 85 4.33 -4.62 12.27
CA ILE A 85 2.91 -4.94 12.38
C ILE A 85 2.55 -5.89 11.23
N LEU A 86 2.97 -7.16 11.34
CA LEU A 86 2.46 -8.17 10.41
C LEU A 86 1.02 -8.53 10.79
N PRO A 87 0.06 -8.53 9.83
CA PRO A 87 -1.23 -9.15 10.07
C PRO A 87 -0.99 -10.63 10.39
N LYS A 88 -1.48 -11.09 11.54
CA LYS A 88 -1.48 -12.50 11.89
C LYS A 88 -2.20 -13.24 10.76
N ALA A 89 -1.54 -14.22 10.13
CA ALA A 89 -2.20 -15.07 9.15
C ALA A 89 -3.43 -15.72 9.82
N PRO A 90 -4.58 -15.81 9.14
CA PRO A 90 -5.69 -16.61 9.66
C PRO A 90 -5.23 -18.07 9.72
N ASP A 91 -5.40 -18.65 10.91
CA ASP A 91 -5.12 -20.06 11.22
C ASP A 91 -6.01 -21.01 10.40
#